data_AF-E8WU08-F1
#
_entry.id   AF-E8WU08-F1
#
_cell.length_a   1.000
_cell.length_b   1.000
_cell.length_c   1.000
_cell.angle_alpha   90.00
_cell.angle_beta   90.00
_cell.angle_gamma   90.00
#
_symmetry.space_group_name_H-M   'P 1'
#
loop_
_entity.id
_entity.type
_entity.pdbx_description
1 polymer ?
#
loop_
_entity_poly.entity_id
_entity_poly.type
_entity_poly.pdbx_seq_one_letter_code
_entity_poly.pdbx_strand_id
1 'polypeptide(L)'
;MNKVCISVLGMILITILGFDFANAWSNGQSGNTTTNTPSECPNPPYGTHDWIADHALSMLPDHEKFWLENNKLYYLLGTEAPDNNEIPQDCGTPNPGYDDRNRGHSVEWSDDWSKMLNDRAAARAKEEYYKAAKAYKNKDYKAAAFFLGAMAHYVGDVSAYPHSVPYEKYHSRYENWVNKDTDSFNTGKYEVFVKLDNLVKRTPYEAVKRISKMTAGGKGKILNPVEMENLFEEDKNSAALIQSVGLSLNGGVNELADVLHTFYVNEVNK
;
A
#
# COMPACT_ATOMS: atom_id res chain seq x y z
N MET A 1 55.21 -22.56 -44.92
CA MET A 1 55.33 -22.15 -43.50
C MET A 1 54.00 -21.54 -43.09
N ASN A 2 53.27 -22.26 -42.23
CA ASN A 2 51.88 -21.99 -41.85
C ASN A 2 51.77 -20.77 -40.94
N LYS A 3 50.84 -19.86 -41.22
CA LYS A 3 50.41 -18.83 -40.25
C LYS A 3 49.13 -19.32 -39.56
N VAL A 4 49.28 -19.61 -38.27
CA VAL A 4 48.19 -20.00 -37.36
C VAL A 4 47.42 -18.73 -36.98
N CYS A 5 46.11 -18.71 -37.25
CA CYS A 5 45.18 -17.74 -36.68
C CYS A 5 44.80 -18.20 -35.27
N ILE A 6 45.13 -17.41 -34.25
CA ILE A 6 44.66 -17.61 -32.88
C ILE A 6 43.39 -16.77 -32.72
N SER A 7 42.24 -17.44 -32.71
CA SER A 7 40.97 -16.83 -32.31
C SER A 7 40.92 -16.70 -30.79
N VAL A 8 40.85 -15.47 -30.29
CA VAL A 8 40.57 -15.18 -28.88
C VAL A 8 39.05 -15.21 -28.69
N LEU A 9 38.54 -16.28 -28.08
CA LEU A 9 37.16 -16.34 -27.59
C LEU A 9 37.09 -15.50 -26.30
N GLY A 10 36.53 -14.29 -26.41
CA GLY A 10 36.15 -13.48 -25.24
C GLY A 10 34.88 -14.04 -24.60
N MET A 11 35.02 -14.59 -23.39
CA MET A 11 33.90 -15.07 -22.59
C MET A 11 33.21 -13.84 -21.95
N ILE A 12 32.05 -13.46 -22.48
CA ILE A 12 31.20 -12.40 -21.90
C ILE A 12 30.53 -12.97 -20.65
N LEU A 13 31.00 -12.54 -19.48
CA LEU A 13 30.37 -12.83 -18.20
C LEU A 13 29.14 -11.92 -18.06
N ILE A 14 27.95 -12.42 -18.39
CA ILE A 14 26.69 -11.74 -18.13
C ILE A 14 26.45 -11.82 -16.62
N THR A 15 26.70 -10.71 -15.92
CA THR A 15 26.24 -10.52 -14.55
C THR A 15 24.72 -10.33 -14.60
N ILE A 16 23.98 -11.37 -14.22
CA ILE A 16 22.55 -11.26 -13.95
C ILE A 16 22.44 -10.44 -12.67
N LEU A 17 22.16 -9.15 -12.80
CA LEU A 17 21.66 -8.35 -11.69
C LEU A 17 20.29 -8.95 -11.33
N GLY A 18 20.21 -9.58 -10.15
CA GLY A 18 18.93 -9.94 -9.59
C GLY A 18 18.17 -8.66 -9.30
N PHE A 19 17.00 -8.49 -9.92
CA PHE A 19 16.03 -7.53 -9.43
C PHE A 19 15.54 -8.08 -8.09
N ASP A 20 15.79 -7.35 -7.00
CA ASP A 20 15.06 -7.60 -5.77
C ASP A 20 13.58 -7.37 -6.07
N PHE A 21 12.75 -8.38 -5.78
CA PHE A 21 11.32 -8.26 -5.96
C PHE A 21 10.82 -7.18 -5.01
N ALA A 22 10.24 -6.12 -5.58
CA ALA A 22 9.53 -5.10 -4.83
C ALA A 22 8.36 -5.78 -4.11
N ASN A 23 8.34 -5.68 -2.78
CA ASN A 23 7.15 -6.00 -1.99
C ASN A 23 6.36 -4.69 -1.84
N ALA A 24 5.05 -4.76 -1.64
CA ALA A 24 4.31 -3.60 -1.15
C ALA A 24 4.56 -3.41 0.36
N TRP A 25 3.98 -2.37 0.97
CA TRP A 25 3.99 -2.25 2.42
C TRP A 25 3.62 -3.60 3.05
N SER A 26 4.25 -3.98 4.16
CA SER A 26 3.99 -5.31 4.70
C SER A 26 2.59 -5.38 5.33
N ASN A 27 1.88 -6.50 5.11
CA ASN A 27 0.63 -6.85 5.81
C ASN A 27 0.91 -7.73 7.06
N GLY A 28 2.08 -7.60 7.70
CA GLY A 28 2.42 -8.41 8.87
C GLY A 28 3.86 -8.21 9.35
N GLN A 29 4.23 -8.88 10.43
CA GLN A 29 5.59 -8.82 10.97
C GLN A 29 6.59 -9.61 10.12
N SER A 30 7.88 -9.31 10.25
CA SER A 30 8.95 -10.07 9.61
C SER A 30 8.85 -11.56 9.96
N GLY A 31 8.60 -12.41 8.96
CA GLY A 31 8.45 -13.86 9.12
C GLY A 31 7.00 -14.36 9.19
N ASN A 32 6.02 -13.46 9.31
CA ASN A 32 4.61 -13.74 9.09
C ASN A 32 3.93 -12.50 8.49
N THR A 33 4.01 -12.39 7.17
CA THR A 33 3.62 -11.18 6.43
C THR A 33 2.21 -11.24 5.85
N THR A 34 1.58 -12.41 5.87
CA THR A 34 0.24 -12.65 5.31
C THR A 34 -0.42 -13.86 5.99
N THR A 35 -1.75 -13.88 6.00
CA THR A 35 -2.58 -15.01 6.41
C THR A 35 -2.46 -16.16 5.41
N ASN A 36 -1.78 -17.24 5.80
CA ASN A 36 -1.55 -18.41 4.94
C ASN A 36 -2.10 -19.71 5.55
N THR A 37 -2.60 -19.67 6.78
CA THR A 37 -3.19 -20.81 7.48
C THR A 37 -4.57 -20.49 8.06
N PRO A 38 -5.50 -21.47 8.12
CA PRO A 38 -6.83 -21.25 8.70
C PRO A 38 -6.82 -20.73 10.15
N SER A 39 -5.77 -21.03 10.90
CA SER A 39 -5.60 -20.55 12.28
C SER A 39 -5.31 -19.05 12.39
N GLU A 40 -4.82 -18.42 11.33
CA GLU A 40 -4.53 -16.99 11.27
C GLU A 40 -5.76 -16.17 10.89
N CYS A 41 -6.77 -16.77 10.23
CA CYS A 41 -8.00 -16.10 9.81
C CYS A 41 -8.67 -15.21 10.88
N PRO A 42 -8.80 -15.58 12.18
CA PRO A 42 -9.44 -14.71 13.17
C PRO A 42 -8.55 -13.54 13.63
N ASN A 43 -7.25 -13.58 13.36
CA ASN A 43 -6.28 -12.58 13.73
C ASN A 43 -5.20 -12.51 12.66
N PRO A 44 -5.50 -11.93 11.48
CA PRO A 44 -4.53 -11.80 10.40
C PRO A 44 -3.28 -11.09 10.92
N PRO A 45 -2.08 -11.41 10.39
CA PRO A 45 -0.89 -10.62 10.70
C PRO A 45 -1.17 -9.14 10.44
N TYR A 46 -0.75 -8.28 11.36
CA TYR A 46 -1.01 -6.84 11.26
C TYR A 46 0.26 -6.14 10.80
N GLY A 47 0.15 -5.29 9.78
CA GLY A 47 1.27 -4.50 9.28
C GLY A 47 0.87 -3.09 8.84
N THR A 48 1.76 -2.43 8.11
CA THR A 48 1.60 -1.05 7.67
C THR A 48 0.33 -0.81 6.86
N HIS A 49 -0.10 -1.74 6.00
CA HIS A 49 -1.37 -1.58 5.27
C HIS A 49 -2.58 -1.57 6.21
N ASP A 50 -2.61 -2.50 7.17
CA ASP A 50 -3.65 -2.56 8.19
C ASP A 50 -3.63 -1.33 9.07
N TRP A 51 -2.44 -0.83 9.40
CA TRP A 51 -2.26 0.41 10.15
C TRP A 51 -2.90 1.61 9.44
N ILE A 52 -2.63 1.78 8.13
CA ILE A 52 -3.23 2.86 7.32
C ILE A 52 -4.76 2.66 7.25
N ALA A 53 -5.20 1.45 6.94
CA ALA A 53 -6.60 1.08 6.80
C ALA A 53 -7.40 1.32 8.09
N ASP A 54 -6.87 0.88 9.22
CA ASP A 54 -7.51 0.94 10.52
C ASP A 54 -7.53 2.36 11.07
N HIS A 55 -6.45 3.14 10.91
CA HIS A 55 -6.49 4.55 11.27
C HIS A 55 -7.47 5.34 10.41
N ALA A 56 -7.54 5.08 9.10
CA ALA A 56 -8.52 5.73 8.23
C ALA A 56 -9.96 5.41 8.66
N LEU A 57 -10.24 4.15 8.99
CA LEU A 57 -11.53 3.74 9.54
C LEU A 57 -11.85 4.44 10.87
N SER A 58 -10.85 4.55 11.76
CA SER A 58 -11.01 5.16 13.08
C SER A 58 -11.38 6.66 13.02
N MET A 59 -10.98 7.35 11.94
CA MET A 59 -11.24 8.77 11.71
C MET A 59 -12.69 9.08 11.31
N LEU A 60 -13.44 8.08 10.85
CA LEU A 60 -14.83 8.28 10.43
C LEU A 60 -15.76 8.49 11.64
N PRO A 61 -16.85 9.25 11.48
CA PRO A 61 -17.92 9.29 12.47
C PRO A 61 -18.50 7.89 12.73
N ASP A 62 -18.91 7.61 13.97
CA ASP A 62 -19.39 6.29 14.39
C ASP A 62 -20.49 5.72 13.48
N HIS A 63 -21.43 6.56 13.06
CA HIS A 63 -22.53 6.15 12.19
C HIS A 63 -22.08 5.78 10.77
N GLU A 64 -20.93 6.31 10.29
CA GLU A 64 -20.38 5.97 8.98
C GLU A 64 -19.64 4.64 8.98
N LYS A 65 -18.85 4.40 10.05
CA LYS A 65 -18.00 3.21 10.17
C LYS A 65 -18.68 1.98 10.77
N PHE A 66 -19.82 2.13 11.44
CA PHE A 66 -20.47 1.04 12.19
C PHE A 66 -20.59 -0.28 11.42
N TRP A 67 -21.01 -0.23 10.15
CA TRP A 67 -21.18 -1.46 9.36
C TRP A 67 -19.83 -2.11 9.03
N LEU A 68 -18.79 -1.31 8.78
CA LEU A 68 -17.46 -1.79 8.42
C LEU A 68 -16.70 -2.27 9.65
N GLU A 69 -16.88 -1.62 10.82
CA GLU A 69 -16.38 -2.12 12.11
C GLU A 69 -16.91 -3.53 12.43
N ASN A 70 -18.20 -3.78 12.18
CA ASN A 70 -18.79 -5.12 12.33
C ASN A 70 -18.25 -6.15 11.33
N ASN A 71 -17.53 -5.72 10.28
CA ASN A 71 -16.90 -6.57 9.28
C ASN A 71 -15.38 -6.34 9.21
N LYS A 72 -14.78 -5.76 10.26
CA LYS A 72 -13.38 -5.31 10.26
C LYS A 72 -12.40 -6.43 9.97
N LEU A 73 -12.69 -7.65 10.42
CA LEU A 73 -11.84 -8.81 10.11
C LEU A 73 -11.65 -9.00 8.59
N TYR A 74 -12.74 -8.91 7.82
CA TYR A 74 -12.68 -9.05 6.36
C TYR A 74 -12.03 -7.85 5.70
N TYR A 75 -12.20 -6.66 6.27
CA TYR A 75 -11.50 -5.45 5.83
C TYR A 75 -9.99 -5.62 5.95
N LEU A 76 -9.48 -6.13 7.08
CA LEU A 76 -8.06 -6.41 7.27
C LEU A 76 -7.57 -7.57 6.39
N LEU A 77 -8.28 -8.70 6.31
CA LEU A 77 -7.92 -9.75 5.34
C LEU A 77 -7.87 -9.26 3.89
N GLY A 78 -8.67 -8.24 3.57
CA GLY A 78 -8.67 -7.61 2.25
C GLY A 78 -7.40 -6.82 1.94
N THR A 79 -6.73 -6.25 2.96
CA THR A 79 -5.48 -5.50 2.75
C THR A 79 -4.38 -6.40 2.21
N GLU A 80 -4.38 -7.69 2.57
CA GLU A 80 -3.42 -8.67 2.07
C GLU A 80 -3.66 -9.10 0.61
N ALA A 81 -4.89 -8.99 0.11
CA ALA A 81 -5.30 -9.62 -1.14
C ALA A 81 -4.46 -9.25 -2.38
N PRO A 82 -3.92 -8.03 -2.49
CA PRO A 82 -3.00 -7.70 -3.58
C PRO A 82 -1.60 -8.29 -3.44
N ASP A 83 -1.12 -8.60 -2.24
CA ASP A 83 0.19 -9.24 -2.01
C ASP A 83 0.13 -10.75 -1.86
N ASN A 84 -1.06 -11.27 -1.58
CA ASN A 84 -1.30 -12.66 -1.26
C ASN A 84 -2.17 -13.30 -2.34
N ASN A 85 -1.96 -14.59 -2.62
CA ASN A 85 -2.89 -15.42 -3.39
C ASN A 85 -3.21 -16.75 -2.70
N GLU A 86 -2.87 -16.84 -1.41
CA GLU A 86 -2.97 -18.03 -0.57
C GLU A 86 -3.87 -17.81 0.66
N ILE A 87 -4.68 -16.74 0.71
CA ILE A 87 -5.64 -16.54 1.81
C ILE A 87 -6.54 -17.77 1.89
N PRO A 88 -6.54 -18.51 3.02
CA PRO A 88 -7.28 -19.76 3.13
C PRO A 88 -8.76 -19.59 2.85
N GLN A 89 -9.34 -20.52 2.08
CA GLN A 89 -10.78 -20.53 1.82
C GLN A 89 -11.62 -20.54 3.11
N ASP A 90 -11.10 -21.17 4.17
CA ASP A 90 -11.72 -21.25 5.49
C ASP A 90 -11.84 -19.88 6.18
N CYS A 91 -11.08 -18.86 5.76
CA CYS A 91 -11.28 -17.50 6.24
C CYS A 91 -12.63 -16.91 5.76
N GLY A 92 -13.27 -17.52 4.76
CA GLY A 92 -14.55 -17.08 4.22
C GLY A 92 -14.47 -15.78 3.41
N THR A 93 -13.30 -15.49 2.85
CA THR A 93 -13.08 -14.36 1.94
C THR A 93 -13.66 -14.65 0.55
N PRO A 94 -14.03 -13.62 -0.24
CA PRO A 94 -14.60 -13.81 -1.57
C PRO A 94 -13.58 -14.29 -2.62
N ASN A 95 -12.28 -14.19 -2.34
CA ASN A 95 -11.19 -14.71 -3.17
C ASN A 95 -9.95 -14.95 -2.28
N PRO A 96 -9.01 -15.84 -2.69
CA PRO A 96 -7.79 -16.13 -1.93
C PRO A 96 -6.73 -15.02 -2.05
N GLY A 97 -7.07 -13.87 -2.62
CA GLY A 97 -6.12 -12.88 -3.11
C GLY A 97 -5.79 -13.09 -4.59
N TYR A 98 -5.02 -12.17 -5.18
CA TYR A 98 -4.74 -12.14 -6.62
C TYR A 98 -3.31 -11.80 -7.00
N ASP A 99 -2.42 -11.52 -6.03
CA ASP A 99 -0.98 -11.35 -6.24
C ASP A 99 -0.61 -10.38 -7.38
N ASP A 100 -0.86 -9.10 -7.12
CA ASP A 100 -0.55 -7.97 -8.00
C ASP A 100 0.87 -7.41 -7.81
N ARG A 101 1.76 -8.11 -7.09
CA ARG A 101 3.16 -7.70 -6.79
C ARG A 101 3.96 -7.21 -8.00
N ASN A 102 3.71 -7.79 -9.17
CA ASN A 102 4.41 -7.42 -10.41
C ASN A 102 3.60 -6.53 -11.37
N ARG A 103 2.36 -6.17 -11.02
CA ARG A 103 1.35 -5.70 -11.99
C ARG A 103 0.38 -4.65 -11.47
N GLY A 104 0.50 -4.17 -10.22
CA GLY A 104 -0.54 -3.27 -9.71
C GLY A 104 -0.25 -2.37 -8.52
N HIS A 105 0.93 -2.41 -7.91
CA HIS A 105 1.17 -1.64 -6.67
C HIS A 105 1.77 -0.25 -6.88
N SER A 106 2.38 -0.01 -8.03
CA SER A 106 3.08 1.25 -8.29
C SER A 106 2.38 2.13 -9.31
N VAL A 107 2.75 3.41 -9.29
CA VAL A 107 2.47 4.37 -10.37
C VAL A 107 3.77 4.92 -10.92
N GLU A 108 3.69 5.47 -12.13
CA GLU A 108 4.78 6.20 -12.75
C GLU A 108 4.27 7.57 -13.17
N TRP A 109 5.10 8.60 -13.03
CA TRP A 109 4.77 9.98 -13.36
C TRP A 109 5.69 10.53 -14.44
N SER A 110 5.21 11.53 -15.16
CA SER A 110 6.06 12.39 -15.99
C SER A 110 7.02 13.18 -15.12
N ASP A 111 8.16 13.60 -15.68
CA ASP A 111 9.22 14.34 -14.97
C ASP A 111 8.72 15.64 -14.29
N ASP A 112 7.66 16.25 -14.83
CA ASP A 112 7.02 17.46 -14.29
C ASP A 112 5.85 17.17 -13.34
N TRP A 113 5.60 15.90 -13.03
CA TRP A 113 4.52 15.41 -12.18
C TRP A 113 3.11 15.83 -12.64
N SER A 114 2.95 16.19 -13.91
CA SER A 114 1.66 16.64 -14.46
C SER A 114 0.76 15.47 -14.85
N LYS A 115 1.33 14.31 -15.18
CA LYS A 115 0.61 13.15 -15.71
C LYS A 115 1.14 11.84 -15.12
N MET A 116 0.24 10.92 -14.75
CA MET A 116 0.59 9.52 -14.52
C MET A 116 0.81 8.82 -15.87
N LEU A 117 2.01 8.28 -16.07
CA LEU A 117 2.39 7.47 -17.22
C LEU A 117 1.91 6.02 -17.05
N ASN A 118 1.93 5.53 -15.81
CA ASN A 118 1.37 4.25 -15.39
C ASN A 118 0.45 4.51 -14.20
N ASP A 119 -0.84 4.23 -14.35
CA ASP A 119 -1.88 4.49 -13.34
C ASP A 119 -2.51 3.19 -12.81
N ARG A 120 -1.80 2.07 -12.95
CA ARG A 120 -2.38 0.75 -12.68
C ARG A 120 -2.86 0.59 -11.23
N ALA A 121 -2.11 1.05 -10.24
CA ALA A 121 -2.56 1.06 -8.84
C ALA A 121 -3.87 1.86 -8.65
N ALA A 122 -3.99 3.01 -9.31
CA ALA A 122 -5.20 3.85 -9.25
C ALA A 122 -6.40 3.14 -9.91
N ALA A 123 -6.17 2.45 -11.03
CA ALA A 123 -7.18 1.64 -11.69
C ALA A 123 -7.64 0.47 -10.81
N ARG A 124 -6.71 -0.25 -10.16
CA ARG A 124 -7.02 -1.35 -9.24
C ARG A 124 -7.82 -0.87 -8.03
N ALA A 125 -7.41 0.23 -7.38
CA ALA A 125 -8.16 0.82 -6.27
C ALA A 125 -9.62 1.11 -6.67
N LYS A 126 -9.84 1.62 -7.89
CA LYS A 126 -11.18 1.88 -8.44
C LYS A 126 -11.96 0.58 -8.72
N GLU A 127 -11.31 -0.43 -9.28
CA GLU A 127 -11.93 -1.74 -9.54
C GLU A 127 -12.41 -2.40 -8.24
N GLU A 128 -11.58 -2.41 -7.20
CA GLU A 128 -11.93 -2.99 -5.90
C GLU A 128 -13.05 -2.20 -5.21
N TYR A 129 -13.04 -0.87 -5.27
CA TYR A 129 -14.17 -0.05 -4.81
C TYR A 129 -15.50 -0.42 -5.48
N TYR A 130 -15.50 -0.65 -6.80
CA TYR A 130 -16.73 -1.04 -7.50
C TYR A 130 -17.20 -2.46 -7.15
N LYS A 131 -16.26 -3.39 -6.89
CA LYS A 131 -16.61 -4.70 -6.35
C LYS A 131 -17.22 -4.56 -4.96
N ALA A 132 -16.65 -3.70 -4.10
CA ALA A 132 -17.20 -3.43 -2.79
C ALA A 132 -18.63 -2.86 -2.86
N ALA A 133 -18.86 -1.87 -3.73
CA ALA A 133 -20.18 -1.27 -3.92
C ALA A 133 -21.21 -2.31 -4.41
N LYS A 134 -20.82 -3.16 -5.36
CA LYS A 134 -21.65 -4.26 -5.87
C LYS A 134 -21.97 -5.28 -4.77
N ALA A 135 -20.98 -5.69 -3.97
CA ALA A 135 -21.15 -6.61 -2.86
C ALA A 135 -22.08 -6.04 -1.79
N TYR A 136 -21.88 -4.77 -1.42
CA TYR A 136 -22.72 -4.07 -0.43
C TYR A 136 -24.18 -4.00 -0.88
N LYS A 137 -24.43 -3.64 -2.14
CA LYS A 137 -25.78 -3.64 -2.74
C LYS A 137 -26.45 -5.02 -2.68
N ASN A 138 -25.67 -6.08 -2.79
CA ASN A 138 -26.14 -7.46 -2.68
C ASN A 138 -26.25 -7.96 -1.23
N LYS A 139 -26.04 -7.08 -0.23
CA LYS A 139 -26.02 -7.37 1.21
C LYS A 139 -24.92 -8.36 1.62
N ASP A 140 -23.89 -8.51 0.79
CA ASP A 140 -22.69 -9.27 1.13
C ASP A 140 -21.66 -8.33 1.76
N TYR A 141 -21.90 -8.00 3.03
CA TYR A 141 -21.08 -7.02 3.76
C TYR A 141 -19.65 -7.52 4.02
N LYS A 142 -19.46 -8.85 4.10
CA LYS A 142 -18.14 -9.47 4.24
C LYS A 142 -17.32 -9.26 2.99
N ALA A 143 -17.87 -9.58 1.82
CA ALA A 143 -17.18 -9.32 0.56
C ALA A 143 -17.00 -7.82 0.31
N ALA A 144 -17.97 -6.97 0.69
CA ALA A 144 -17.82 -5.53 0.59
C ALA A 144 -16.65 -5.00 1.42
N ALA A 145 -16.54 -5.43 2.68
CA ALA A 145 -15.43 -5.08 3.56
C ALA A 145 -14.09 -5.57 2.98
N PHE A 146 -14.01 -6.81 2.51
CA PHE A 146 -12.82 -7.37 1.87
C PHE A 146 -12.36 -6.53 0.68
N PHE A 147 -13.27 -6.17 -0.23
CA PHE A 147 -12.90 -5.35 -1.38
C PHE A 147 -12.54 -3.91 -1.01
N LEU A 148 -13.07 -3.36 0.09
CA LEU A 148 -12.58 -2.08 0.62
C LEU A 148 -11.17 -2.19 1.20
N GLY A 149 -10.82 -3.31 1.83
CA GLY A 149 -9.47 -3.59 2.32
C GLY A 149 -8.47 -3.66 1.17
N ALA A 150 -8.84 -4.39 0.13
CA ALA A 150 -8.09 -4.48 -1.11
C ALA A 150 -7.91 -3.14 -1.82
N MET A 151 -8.91 -2.26 -1.77
CA MET A 151 -8.78 -0.87 -2.25
C MET A 151 -7.82 -0.06 -1.37
N ALA A 152 -7.93 -0.21 -0.05
CA ALA A 152 -7.08 0.48 0.92
C ALA A 152 -5.60 0.13 0.74
N HIS A 153 -5.29 -1.12 0.40
CA HIS A 153 -3.94 -1.56 0.05
C HIS A 153 -3.29 -0.65 -1.00
N TYR A 154 -3.92 -0.46 -2.17
CA TYR A 154 -3.35 0.37 -3.24
C TYR A 154 -3.20 1.83 -2.87
N VAL A 155 -4.07 2.38 -2.01
CA VAL A 155 -3.89 3.74 -1.46
C VAL A 155 -2.69 3.76 -0.50
N GLY A 156 -2.55 2.70 0.29
CA GLY A 156 -1.40 2.45 1.15
C GLY A 156 -0.09 2.40 0.37
N ASP A 157 0.02 1.56 -0.67
CA ASP A 157 1.26 1.38 -1.46
C ASP A 157 1.89 2.70 -1.85
N VAL A 158 1.10 3.55 -2.52
CA VAL A 158 1.59 4.81 -3.06
C VAL A 158 1.76 5.90 -2.01
N SER A 159 1.43 5.63 -0.74
CA SER A 159 1.92 6.42 0.40
C SER A 159 3.36 6.07 0.78
N ALA A 160 3.96 5.04 0.17
CA ALA A 160 5.40 4.83 0.14
C ALA A 160 6.00 5.47 -1.11
N TYR A 161 7.15 6.14 -0.97
CA TYR A 161 7.87 6.66 -2.13
C TYR A 161 8.33 5.58 -3.11
N PRO A 162 8.73 4.35 -2.70
CA PRO A 162 9.19 3.33 -3.64
C PRO A 162 8.11 2.92 -4.67
N HIS A 163 6.83 3.05 -4.33
CA HIS A 163 5.71 2.78 -5.24
C HIS A 163 5.36 3.95 -6.19
N SER A 164 6.09 5.05 -6.10
CA SER A 164 5.81 6.25 -6.90
C SER A 164 6.98 6.68 -7.78
N VAL A 165 8.12 5.97 -7.73
CA VAL A 165 9.29 6.17 -8.59
C VAL A 165 9.94 4.85 -9.02
N PRO A 166 10.58 4.78 -10.20
CA PRO A 166 11.17 3.55 -10.71
C PRO A 166 12.64 3.30 -10.29
N TYR A 167 13.24 4.16 -9.47
CA TYR A 167 14.68 4.18 -9.17
C TYR A 167 15.02 3.95 -7.70
N GLU A 168 14.17 3.21 -6.99
CA GLU A 168 14.42 2.83 -5.60
C GLU A 168 15.60 1.86 -5.46
N LYS A 169 16.31 1.91 -4.33
CA LYS A 169 17.41 0.96 -4.01
C LYS A 169 17.12 0.13 -2.76
N TYR A 170 16.24 0.62 -1.89
CA TYR A 170 16.05 0.06 -0.56
C TYR A 170 14.63 -0.42 -0.28
N HIS A 171 13.80 -0.68 -1.30
CA HIS A 171 12.37 -1.00 -1.17
C HIS A 171 12.03 -1.84 0.06
N SER A 172 12.43 -3.12 0.02
CA SER A 172 12.08 -4.10 1.05
C SER A 172 12.70 -3.75 2.41
N ARG A 173 13.86 -3.09 2.44
CA ARG A 173 14.50 -2.66 3.70
C ARG A 173 13.78 -1.49 4.33
N TYR A 174 13.32 -0.54 3.51
CA TYR A 174 12.55 0.62 3.92
C TYR A 174 11.20 0.19 4.50
N GLU A 175 10.46 -0.66 3.79
CA GLU A 175 9.15 -1.15 4.25
C GLU A 175 9.25 -1.94 5.55
N ASN A 176 10.21 -2.87 5.64
CA ASN A 176 10.46 -3.61 6.88
C ASN A 176 10.91 -2.70 8.03
N TRP A 177 11.53 -1.56 7.74
CA TRP A 177 11.91 -0.60 8.77
C TRP A 177 10.71 0.19 9.28
N VAL A 178 9.82 0.67 8.40
CA VAL A 178 8.58 1.36 8.78
C VAL A 178 7.64 0.42 9.53
N ASN A 179 7.50 -0.83 9.05
CA ASN A 179 6.60 -1.82 9.63
C ASN A 179 6.86 -2.11 11.12
N LYS A 180 8.11 -1.96 11.59
CA LYS A 180 8.44 -2.11 13.03
C LYS A 180 7.77 -1.08 13.94
N ASP A 181 7.32 0.01 13.37
CA ASP A 181 6.61 1.08 14.07
C ASP A 181 5.13 1.16 13.63
N THR A 182 4.63 0.21 12.85
CA THR A 182 3.24 0.16 12.36
C THR A 182 2.66 -1.26 12.39
N ASP A 183 3.28 -2.20 13.10
CA ASP A 183 2.80 -3.58 13.29
C ASP A 183 1.74 -3.71 14.39
N SER A 184 1.30 -2.57 14.95
CA SER A 184 0.14 -2.48 15.82
C SER A 184 -0.48 -1.08 15.73
N PHE A 185 -1.75 -0.96 16.13
CA PHE A 185 -2.54 0.25 15.96
C PHE A 185 -2.03 1.50 16.73
N ASN A 186 -1.36 1.37 17.88
CA ASN A 186 -1.11 2.53 18.78
C ASN A 186 0.25 2.49 19.53
N THR A 187 1.21 1.68 19.10
CA THR A 187 2.48 1.49 19.82
C THR A 187 3.70 2.05 19.11
N GLY A 188 3.51 2.57 17.90
CA GLY A 188 4.57 3.09 17.07
C GLY A 188 5.03 4.50 17.45
N LYS A 189 5.88 5.05 16.58
CA LYS A 189 6.30 6.45 16.61
C LYS A 189 5.58 7.33 15.59
N TYR A 190 4.72 6.75 14.74
CA TYR A 190 4.09 7.47 13.63
C TYR A 190 2.71 8.01 13.98
N GLU A 191 2.12 7.56 15.08
CA GLU A 191 0.82 7.98 15.61
C GLU A 191 0.79 9.47 15.92
N VAL A 192 1.94 10.07 16.27
CA VAL A 192 2.05 11.53 16.53
C VAL A 192 1.74 12.36 15.28
N PHE A 193 1.86 11.77 14.08
CA PHE A 193 1.56 12.42 12.81
C PHE A 193 0.12 12.19 12.37
N VAL A 194 -0.57 11.19 12.93
CA VAL A 194 -1.93 10.83 12.56
C VAL A 194 -2.88 11.92 13.02
N LYS A 195 -3.37 12.71 12.06
CA LYS A 195 -4.30 13.80 12.30
C LYS A 195 -5.22 13.93 11.10
N LEU A 196 -6.52 13.79 11.37
CA LEU A 196 -7.58 14.06 10.41
C LEU A 196 -7.54 15.55 10.03
N ASP A 197 -7.61 15.85 8.74
CA ASP A 197 -7.84 17.21 8.24
C ASP A 197 -9.35 17.53 8.19
N ASN A 198 -10.04 17.18 7.11
CA ASN A 198 -11.47 17.26 6.93
C ASN A 198 -11.92 16.11 6.03
N LEU A 199 -13.04 15.47 6.36
CA LEU A 199 -13.65 14.49 5.48
C LEU A 199 -14.31 15.18 4.29
N VAL A 200 -13.93 14.75 3.08
CA VAL A 200 -14.56 15.18 1.84
C VAL A 200 -14.79 14.01 0.90
N LYS A 201 -15.66 14.19 -0.09
CA LYS A 201 -15.82 13.17 -1.12
C LYS A 201 -14.55 13.05 -1.96
N ARG A 202 -14.08 11.81 -2.15
CA ARG A 202 -12.93 11.44 -2.95
C ARG A 202 -13.12 10.08 -3.60
N THR A 203 -12.79 9.99 -4.88
CA THR A 203 -12.74 8.68 -5.55
C THR A 203 -11.43 7.95 -5.22
N PRO A 204 -11.39 6.61 -5.27
CA PRO A 204 -10.15 5.86 -5.05
C PRO A 204 -9.03 6.24 -6.01
N TYR A 205 -9.38 6.49 -7.28
CA TYR A 205 -8.40 6.90 -8.29
C TYR A 205 -7.79 8.26 -7.95
N GLU A 206 -8.59 9.22 -7.48
CA GLU A 206 -8.09 10.54 -7.05
C GLU A 206 -7.23 10.43 -5.79
N ALA A 207 -7.61 9.58 -4.83
CA ALA A 207 -6.81 9.33 -3.63
C ALA A 207 -5.41 8.84 -4.00
N VAL A 208 -5.30 7.75 -4.78
CA VAL A 208 -4.02 7.22 -5.27
C VAL A 208 -3.23 8.29 -6.03
N LYS A 209 -3.88 9.03 -6.95
CA LYS A 209 -3.22 10.10 -7.71
C LYS A 209 -2.65 11.20 -6.81
N ARG A 210 -3.35 11.59 -5.74
CA ARG A 210 -2.93 12.69 -4.87
C ARG A 210 -1.78 12.29 -3.96
N ILE A 211 -1.89 11.13 -3.31
CA ILE A 211 -0.85 10.62 -2.43
C ILE A 211 0.41 10.26 -3.20
N SER A 212 0.29 9.56 -4.34
CA SER A 212 1.46 9.21 -5.17
C SER A 212 2.20 10.43 -5.71
N LYS A 213 1.48 11.50 -6.09
CA LYS A 213 2.13 12.74 -6.53
C LYS A 213 2.95 13.38 -5.40
N MET A 214 2.44 13.30 -4.17
CA MET A 214 3.11 13.82 -2.99
C MET A 214 4.38 13.02 -2.66
N THR A 215 4.33 11.69 -2.78
CA THR A 215 5.46 10.81 -2.49
C THR A 215 6.48 10.77 -3.63
N ALA A 216 6.07 10.99 -4.89
CA ALA A 216 6.97 11.05 -6.03
C ALA A 216 7.76 12.38 -6.13
N GLY A 217 7.11 13.50 -5.83
CA GLY A 217 7.71 14.84 -5.97
C GLY A 217 8.17 15.48 -4.65
N GLY A 218 7.76 14.93 -3.51
CA GLY A 218 7.82 15.63 -2.23
C GLY A 218 6.77 16.72 -2.10
N LYS A 219 6.48 17.15 -0.85
CA LYS A 219 5.57 18.27 -0.56
C LYS A 219 5.77 18.78 0.86
N GLY A 220 6.08 20.08 0.99
CA GLY A 220 6.29 20.69 2.30
C GLY A 220 7.45 20.03 3.03
N LYS A 221 7.15 19.23 4.06
CA LYS A 221 8.15 18.47 4.84
C LYS A 221 8.27 17.00 4.44
N ILE A 222 7.48 16.55 3.47
CA ILE A 222 7.68 15.25 2.82
C ILE A 222 8.79 15.45 1.81
N LEU A 223 9.89 14.74 2.04
CA LEU A 223 11.09 14.76 1.22
C LEU A 223 10.83 14.16 -0.15
N ASN A 224 11.62 14.57 -1.14
CA ASN A 224 11.56 13.90 -2.44
C ASN A 224 12.26 12.53 -2.37
N PRO A 225 11.98 11.60 -3.29
CA PRO A 225 12.53 10.24 -3.27
C PRO A 225 14.06 10.15 -3.21
N VAL A 226 14.79 11.06 -3.86
CA VAL A 226 16.26 11.07 -3.81
C VAL A 226 16.77 11.39 -2.40
N GLU A 227 16.13 12.36 -1.73
CA GLU A 227 16.44 12.69 -0.34
C GLU A 227 16.05 11.54 0.62
N MET A 228 14.93 10.87 0.37
CA MET A 228 14.49 9.70 1.13
C MET A 228 15.53 8.57 1.05
N GLU A 229 15.98 8.21 -0.16
CA GLU A 229 17.01 7.19 -0.41
C GLU A 229 18.33 7.52 0.31
N ASN A 230 18.83 8.75 0.14
CA ASN A 230 20.09 9.18 0.74
C ASN A 230 20.02 9.15 2.27
N LEU A 231 18.96 9.70 2.88
CA LEU A 231 18.83 9.67 4.34
C LEU A 231 18.59 8.27 4.87
N PHE A 232 17.89 7.40 4.13
CA PHE A 232 17.71 6.01 4.57
C PHE A 232 19.04 5.24 4.60
N GLU A 233 19.95 5.52 3.65
CA GLU A 233 21.32 4.97 3.65
C GLU A 233 22.19 5.56 4.76
N GLU A 234 22.21 6.88 4.88
CA GLU A 234 23.15 7.62 5.74
C GLU A 234 22.72 7.66 7.21
N ASP A 235 21.44 7.96 7.49
CA ASP A 235 20.88 8.08 8.83
C ASP A 235 19.37 7.80 8.85
N LYS A 236 19.02 6.51 8.89
CA LYS A 236 17.63 6.05 8.98
C LYS A 236 16.90 6.48 10.27
N ASN A 237 17.59 7.07 11.25
CA ASN A 237 16.99 7.59 12.47
C ASN A 237 16.89 9.13 12.45
N SER A 238 17.24 9.78 11.33
CA SER A 238 17.16 11.23 11.21
C SER A 238 15.72 11.71 11.43
N ALA A 239 15.59 12.82 12.15
CA ALA A 239 14.29 13.42 12.42
C ALA A 239 13.56 13.84 11.12
N ALA A 240 14.31 14.23 10.09
CA ALA A 240 13.77 14.58 8.78
C ALA A 240 13.14 13.37 8.07
N LEU A 241 13.82 12.23 8.06
CA LEU A 241 13.29 11.00 7.46
C LEU A 241 12.03 10.52 8.19
N ILE A 242 12.09 10.44 9.53
CA ILE A 242 10.95 10.02 10.36
C ILE A 242 9.75 10.95 10.14
N GLN A 243 9.98 12.27 10.07
CA GLN A 243 8.93 13.25 9.78
C GLN A 243 8.34 13.07 8.38
N SER A 244 9.18 12.82 7.37
CA SER A 244 8.72 12.58 6.00
C SER A 244 7.82 11.35 5.92
N VAL A 245 8.25 10.23 6.51
CA VAL A 245 7.47 8.98 6.56
C VAL A 245 6.15 9.18 7.29
N GLY A 246 6.18 9.76 8.50
CA GLY A 246 4.97 9.99 9.29
C GLY A 246 3.95 10.88 8.58
N LEU A 247 4.42 11.91 7.87
CA LEU A 247 3.53 12.77 7.06
C LEU A 247 2.99 12.05 5.83
N SER A 248 3.76 11.17 5.21
CA SER A 248 3.31 10.35 4.09
C SER A 248 2.24 9.33 4.51
N LEU A 249 2.49 8.62 5.62
CA LEU A 249 1.53 7.72 6.26
C LEU A 249 0.23 8.46 6.61
N ASN A 250 0.31 9.62 7.26
CA ASN A 250 -0.88 10.42 7.56
C ASN A 250 -1.60 10.89 6.28
N GLY A 251 -0.85 11.17 5.20
CA GLY A 251 -1.42 11.45 3.88
C GLY A 251 -2.24 10.28 3.35
N GLY A 252 -1.68 9.05 3.38
CA GLY A 252 -2.40 7.84 3.01
C GLY A 252 -3.66 7.61 3.86
N VAL A 253 -3.55 7.80 5.17
CA VAL A 253 -4.69 7.70 6.11
C VAL A 253 -5.81 8.69 5.77
N ASN A 254 -5.51 9.97 5.55
CA ASN A 254 -6.53 10.98 5.22
C ASN A 254 -7.16 10.72 3.84
N GLU A 255 -6.36 10.41 2.83
CA GLU A 255 -6.86 10.10 1.49
C GLU A 255 -7.77 8.85 1.51
N LEU A 256 -7.44 7.85 2.32
CA LEU A 256 -8.29 6.67 2.50
C LEU A 256 -9.56 6.98 3.31
N ALA A 257 -9.47 7.78 4.38
CA ALA A 257 -10.64 8.20 5.16
C ALA A 257 -11.67 8.93 4.27
N ASP A 258 -11.21 9.80 3.37
CA ASP A 258 -12.06 10.46 2.37
C ASP A 258 -12.77 9.47 1.44
N VAL A 259 -12.07 8.41 1.00
CA VAL A 259 -12.65 7.37 0.14
C VAL A 259 -13.68 6.53 0.91
N LEU A 260 -13.41 6.17 2.16
CA LEU A 260 -14.36 5.44 3.00
C LEU A 260 -15.60 6.29 3.33
N HIS A 261 -15.42 7.57 3.66
CA HIS A 261 -16.51 8.55 3.80
C HIS A 261 -17.36 8.61 2.51
N THR A 262 -16.70 8.64 1.35
CA THR A 262 -17.37 8.61 0.05
C THR A 262 -18.19 7.35 -0.15
N PHE A 263 -17.63 6.19 0.22
CA PHE A 263 -18.35 4.92 0.17
C PHE A 263 -19.59 4.96 1.06
N TYR A 264 -19.49 5.49 2.28
CA TYR A 264 -20.64 5.64 3.16
C TYR A 264 -21.72 6.51 2.51
N VAL A 265 -21.37 7.74 2.12
CA VAL A 265 -22.34 8.70 1.58
C VAL A 265 -22.98 8.17 0.29
N ASN A 266 -22.21 7.46 -0.53
CA ASN A 266 -22.70 7.01 -1.82
C ASN A 266 -23.34 5.62 -1.77
N GLU A 267 -22.96 4.68 -0.91
CA GLU A 267 -23.44 3.28 -0.99
C GLU A 267 -24.19 2.81 0.24
N VAL A 268 -23.96 3.43 1.40
CA VAL A 268 -24.55 3.01 2.69
C VAL A 268 -25.74 3.90 3.05
N ASN A 269 -25.58 5.23 2.95
CA ASN A 269 -26.61 6.21 3.31
C ASN A 269 -27.55 6.53 2.13
N LYS A 270 -27.99 5.48 1.41
CA LYS A 270 -28.91 5.58 0.27
C LYS A 270 -30.32 5.17 0.65
#